data_AF-A0A8H5LKN8-F1
#
_entry.id   AF-A0A8H5LKN8-F1
#
_cell.length_a   1.000
_cell.length_b   1.000
_cell.length_c   1.000
_cell.angle_alpha   90.00
_cell.angle_beta   90.00
_cell.angle_gamma   90.00
#
_symmetry.space_group_name_H-M   'P 1'
#
loop_
_entity.id
_entity.type
_entity.pdbx_description
1 polymer ?
#
loop_
_entity_poly.entity_id
_entity_poly.type
_entity_poly.pdbx_seq_one_letter_code
_entity_poly.pdbx_strand_id
1 'polypeptide(L)'
;MMAARIPLPRLNGNRTRELFPLPPAPSVPPSILDVTEAAHLARDLVRIHGEIGGNIPDEDLVNGITYAAKVVAARSGLVVAAEGDEGPPARLPAIEAALRQMEERLNNRFSSLDRRVARVERLNARASFSFKFNAERPAGDGAVYEVVPFADGTYPDDYDLPPLTSLRAVRDLTPEQLTEYYHRYANRPRELRVQMQADDIRCLILEFIDAQAAFRRARRARRV
;
A
#
# COMPACT_ATOMS: atom_id res chain seq x y z
N MET A 1 -28.85 18.93 35.27
CA MET A 1 -27.78 19.76 34.67
C MET A 1 -28.13 19.97 33.21
N MET A 2 -28.23 21.22 32.74
CA MET A 2 -28.42 21.48 31.30
C MET A 2 -27.08 21.33 30.60
N ALA A 3 -27.00 20.48 29.58
CA ALA A 3 -25.77 20.32 28.80
C ALA A 3 -25.47 21.60 28.01
N ALA A 4 -24.27 22.14 28.18
CA ALA A 4 -23.85 23.36 27.50
C ALA A 4 -23.76 23.14 25.97
N ARG A 5 -24.23 24.12 25.19
CA ARG A 5 -24.11 24.09 23.72
C ARG A 5 -22.63 24.25 23.33
N ILE A 6 -22.16 23.41 22.41
CA ILE A 6 -20.80 23.47 21.88
C ILE A 6 -20.77 24.52 20.76
N PRO A 7 -19.91 25.57 20.84
CA PRO A 7 -19.79 26.54 19.77
C PRO A 7 -19.10 25.92 18.55
N LEU A 8 -19.52 26.34 17.35
CA LEU A 8 -18.86 25.98 16.09
C LEU A 8 -17.40 26.47 16.08
N PRO A 9 -16.49 25.79 15.35
CA PRO A 9 -15.10 26.20 15.28
C PRO A 9 -14.99 27.55 14.57
N ARG A 10 -14.10 28.40 15.07
CA ARG A 10 -13.74 29.67 14.43
C ARG A 10 -12.65 29.38 13.41
N LEU A 11 -12.99 29.44 12.13
CA LEU A 11 -12.02 29.37 11.04
C LEU A 11 -11.78 30.82 10.58
N ASN A 12 -10.55 31.30 10.62
CA ASN A 12 -10.14 32.68 10.31
C ASN A 12 -9.68 32.82 8.86
N GLY A 13 -9.15 31.75 8.24
CA GLY A 13 -8.74 31.76 6.84
C GLY A 13 -9.94 31.84 5.89
N ASN A 14 -9.99 32.88 5.05
CA ASN A 14 -11.03 33.02 4.02
C ASN A 14 -11.08 31.78 3.11
N ARG A 15 -9.90 31.28 2.70
CA ARG A 15 -9.77 30.06 1.91
C ARG A 15 -10.25 28.82 2.65
N THR A 16 -10.03 28.74 3.96
CA THR A 16 -10.52 27.65 4.81
C THR A 16 -12.05 27.63 4.84
N ARG A 17 -12.69 28.80 5.00
CA ARG A 17 -14.16 28.89 5.00
C ARG A 17 -14.80 28.51 3.67
N GLU A 18 -14.15 28.85 2.56
CA GLU A 18 -14.63 28.50 1.22
C GLU A 18 -14.51 27.00 0.94
N LEU A 19 -13.42 26.37 1.38
CA LEU A 19 -13.17 24.94 1.15
C LEU A 19 -13.93 24.04 2.12
N PHE A 20 -14.23 24.52 3.33
CA PHE A 20 -14.84 23.75 4.40
C PHE A 20 -16.11 24.41 4.91
N PRO A 21 -17.29 24.04 4.36
CA PRO A 21 -18.54 24.47 4.95
C PRO A 21 -18.59 23.97 6.41
N LEU A 22 -18.84 24.88 7.34
CA LEU A 22 -18.98 24.50 8.75
C LEU A 22 -20.17 23.55 8.91
N PRO A 23 -20.02 22.48 9.71
CA PRO A 23 -21.14 21.59 10.01
C PRO A 23 -22.24 22.36 10.75
N PRO A 24 -23.49 21.87 10.73
CA PRO A 24 -24.55 22.44 11.55
C PRO A 24 -24.17 22.39 13.03
N ALA A 25 -24.78 23.27 13.84
CA ALA A 25 -24.60 23.24 15.28
C ALA A 25 -25.00 21.85 15.83
N PRO A 26 -24.15 21.21 16.66
CA PRO A 26 -24.39 19.85 17.11
C PRO A 26 -25.62 19.76 18.01
N SER A 27 -26.27 18.60 18.02
CA SER A 27 -27.41 18.32 18.89
C SER A 27 -27.00 18.37 20.37
N VAL A 28 -27.99 18.50 21.26
CA VAL A 28 -27.77 18.46 22.72
C VAL A 28 -28.61 17.31 23.32
N PRO A 29 -27.99 16.16 23.68
CA PRO A 29 -26.58 15.82 23.52
C PRO A 29 -26.18 15.54 22.05
N PRO A 30 -24.87 15.59 21.69
CA PRO A 30 -24.45 15.36 20.32
C PRO A 30 -24.79 13.96 19.83
N SER A 31 -25.37 13.88 18.63
CA SER A 31 -25.71 12.65 17.92
C SER A 31 -24.46 11.94 17.36
N ILE A 32 -24.62 10.72 16.83
CA ILE A 32 -23.50 10.02 16.15
C ILE A 32 -23.10 10.85 14.93
N LEU A 33 -24.09 11.37 14.22
CA LEU A 33 -23.89 12.19 13.04
C LEU A 33 -23.06 13.43 13.37
N ASP A 34 -23.34 14.13 14.48
CA ASP A 34 -22.56 15.29 14.90
C ASP A 34 -21.07 14.96 15.13
N VAL A 35 -20.79 13.79 15.71
CA VAL A 35 -19.41 13.33 15.91
C VAL A 35 -18.73 12.99 14.58
N THR A 36 -19.44 12.31 13.69
CA THR A 36 -18.93 11.95 12.36
C THR A 36 -18.61 13.19 11.54
N GLU A 37 -19.52 14.17 11.51
CA GLU A 37 -19.32 15.45 10.80
C GLU A 37 -18.14 16.24 11.37
N ALA A 38 -18.03 16.32 12.70
CA ALA A 38 -16.90 17.00 13.33
C ALA A 38 -15.56 16.27 13.05
N ALA A 39 -15.55 14.94 13.03
CA ALA A 39 -14.37 14.15 12.68
C ALA A 39 -13.97 14.31 11.21
N HIS A 40 -14.95 14.38 10.29
CA HIS A 40 -14.69 14.67 8.88
C HIS A 40 -14.05 16.04 8.69
N LEU A 41 -14.61 17.08 9.33
CA LEU A 41 -14.02 18.42 9.30
C LEU A 41 -12.56 18.42 9.75
N ALA A 42 -12.26 17.80 10.90
CA ALA A 42 -10.89 17.74 11.41
C ALA A 42 -9.95 16.96 10.48
N ARG A 43 -10.41 15.83 9.93
CA ARG A 43 -9.63 15.02 8.99
C ARG A 43 -9.29 15.80 7.73
N ASP A 44 -10.27 16.51 7.17
CA ASP A 44 -10.06 17.19 5.89
C ASP A 44 -9.19 18.45 6.07
N LEU A 45 -9.26 19.13 7.22
CA LEU A 45 -8.31 20.20 7.60
C LEU A 45 -6.87 19.67 7.71
N VAL A 46 -6.65 18.54 8.41
CA VAL A 46 -5.32 17.89 8.52
C VAL A 46 -4.79 17.50 7.15
N ARG A 47 -5.64 16.91 6.30
CA ARG A 47 -5.27 16.47 4.96
C ARG A 47 -4.77 17.63 4.11
N ILE A 48 -5.55 18.70 4.00
CA ILE A 48 -5.16 19.85 3.16
C ILE A 48 -3.95 20.56 3.76
N HIS A 49 -3.85 20.71 5.09
CA HIS A 49 -2.67 21.33 5.72
C HIS A 49 -1.38 20.55 5.42
N GLY A 50 -1.44 19.23 5.26
CA GLY A 50 -0.29 18.39 4.89
C GLY A 50 0.03 18.33 3.39
N GLU A 51 -0.84 18.83 2.51
CA GLU A 51 -0.60 18.87 1.06
C GLU A 51 0.39 20.00 0.71
N ILE A 52 1.29 19.76 -0.26
CA ILE A 52 2.25 20.77 -0.71
C ILE A 52 1.48 21.97 -1.30
N GLY A 53 1.46 23.10 -0.58
CA GLY A 53 0.71 24.30 -0.94
C GLY A 53 -0.62 24.49 -0.21
N GLY A 54 -0.93 23.62 0.75
CA GLY A 54 -2.05 23.75 1.69
C GLY A 54 -1.89 24.94 2.61
N ASN A 55 -2.38 26.12 2.19
CA ASN A 55 -2.31 27.33 3.01
C ASN A 55 -3.48 27.42 4.00
N ILE A 56 -3.61 26.42 4.88
CA ILE A 56 -4.53 26.48 6.02
C ILE A 56 -3.75 27.02 7.22
N PRO A 57 -4.19 28.13 7.84
CA PRO A 57 -3.57 28.63 9.06
C PRO A 57 -3.58 27.58 10.17
N ASP A 58 -2.49 27.45 10.91
CA ASP A 58 -2.38 26.51 12.05
C ASP A 58 -3.51 26.70 13.06
N GLU A 59 -3.98 27.94 13.25
CA GLU A 59 -5.09 28.27 14.15
C GLU A 59 -6.40 27.58 13.71
N ASP A 60 -6.68 27.53 12.40
CA ASP A 60 -7.88 26.90 11.86
C ASP A 60 -7.83 25.38 12.03
N LEU A 61 -6.64 24.80 11.84
CA LEU A 61 -6.39 23.38 12.08
C LEU A 61 -6.64 23.04 13.56
N VAL A 62 -6.04 23.80 14.48
CA VAL A 62 -6.19 23.61 15.93
C VAL A 62 -7.65 23.78 16.35
N ASN A 63 -8.35 24.80 15.83
CA ASN A 63 -9.76 25.06 16.14
C ASN A 63 -10.67 23.92 15.65
N GLY A 64 -10.42 23.38 14.44
CA GLY A 64 -11.16 22.25 13.91
C GLY A 64 -10.97 20.96 14.71
N ILE A 65 -9.73 20.62 15.06
CA ILE A 65 -9.41 19.46 15.90
C ILE A 65 -10.03 19.60 17.29
N THR A 66 -9.89 20.78 17.90
CA THR A 66 -10.47 21.10 19.22
C THR A 66 -11.99 20.96 19.21
N TYR A 67 -12.64 21.42 18.14
CA TYR A 67 -14.09 21.25 17.97
C TYR A 67 -14.49 19.77 17.92
N ALA A 68 -13.81 18.96 17.08
CA ALA A 68 -14.08 17.52 16.99
C ALA A 68 -13.91 16.82 18.35
N ALA A 69 -12.84 17.14 19.08
CA ALA A 69 -12.60 16.61 20.41
C ALA A 69 -13.72 16.99 21.41
N LYS A 70 -14.20 18.24 21.39
CA LYS A 70 -15.31 18.71 22.24
C LYS A 70 -16.62 17.97 21.94
N VAL A 71 -16.95 17.75 20.66
CA VAL A 71 -18.16 17.02 20.25
C VAL A 71 -18.11 15.57 20.71
N VAL A 72 -16.97 14.89 20.55
CA VAL A 72 -16.75 13.51 21.04
C VAL A 72 -16.85 13.44 22.56
N ALA A 73 -16.21 14.36 23.28
CA ALA A 73 -16.23 14.40 24.74
C ALA A 73 -17.66 14.61 25.28
N ALA A 74 -18.40 15.55 24.70
CA ALA A 74 -19.79 15.80 25.08
C ALA A 74 -20.71 14.60 24.78
N ARG A 75 -20.53 13.92 23.64
CA ARG A 75 -21.29 12.71 23.31
C ARG A 75 -21.02 11.56 24.27
N SER A 76 -19.77 11.35 24.65
CA SER A 76 -19.35 10.26 25.52
C SER A 76 -19.72 10.45 27.00
N GLY A 77 -20.41 11.55 27.34
CA GLY A 77 -20.66 11.93 28.74
C GLY A 77 -19.37 12.32 29.48
N LEU A 78 -18.26 12.47 28.74
CA LEU A 78 -16.94 12.86 29.20
C LEU A 78 -16.86 14.39 29.25
N VAL A 79 -17.96 15.04 29.65
CA VAL A 79 -17.99 16.46 29.97
C VAL A 79 -16.91 16.66 31.02
N VAL A 80 -15.82 17.28 30.61
CA VAL A 80 -14.81 17.83 31.49
C VAL A 80 -15.59 18.78 32.40
N ALA A 81 -15.76 18.40 33.66
CA ALA A 81 -16.16 19.32 34.70
C ALA A 81 -15.02 20.34 34.82
N ALA A 82 -15.01 21.32 33.92
CA ALA A 82 -13.94 22.31 33.80
C ALA A 82 -14.20 23.54 34.71
N GLU A 83 -15.28 23.55 35.49
CA GLU A 83 -15.65 24.71 36.31
C GLU A 83 -16.05 24.35 37.76
N GLY A 84 -15.73 23.14 38.23
CA GLY A 84 -15.87 22.74 39.63
C GLY A 84 -14.50 22.42 40.22
N ASP A 85 -14.12 23.14 41.27
CA ASP A 85 -12.83 23.15 41.99
C ASP A 85 -12.45 21.81 42.70
N GLU A 86 -12.97 20.68 42.22
CA GLU A 86 -12.54 19.35 42.66
C GLU A 86 -11.89 18.65 41.46
N GLY A 87 -10.55 18.73 41.44
CA GLY A 87 -9.72 18.45 40.27
C GLY A 87 -9.91 17.06 39.62
N PRO A 88 -9.26 16.82 38.47
CA PRO A 88 -9.38 15.55 37.74
C PRO A 88 -8.16 14.63 37.98
N PRO A 89 -7.93 14.02 39.16
CA PRO A 89 -6.75 13.17 39.34
C PRO A 89 -6.89 11.75 38.76
N ALA A 90 -8.11 11.21 38.58
CA ALA A 90 -8.28 9.80 38.24
C ALA A 90 -8.50 9.48 36.74
N ARG A 91 -8.94 10.46 35.92
CA ARG A 91 -9.27 10.21 34.50
C ARG A 91 -8.09 10.40 33.55
N LEU A 92 -7.19 11.33 33.85
CA LEU A 92 -5.98 11.57 33.05
C LEU A 92 -5.08 10.32 32.97
N PRO A 93 -4.79 9.60 34.07
CA PRO A 93 -4.00 8.37 34.00
C PRO A 93 -4.64 7.28 33.14
N ALA A 94 -5.99 7.18 33.16
CA ALA A 94 -6.71 6.20 32.35
C ALA A 94 -6.64 6.52 30.85
N ILE A 95 -6.74 7.80 30.48
CA ILE A 95 -6.59 8.26 29.09
C ILE A 95 -5.14 8.07 28.63
N GLU A 96 -4.15 8.44 29.46
CA GLU A 96 -2.73 8.21 29.16
C GLU A 96 -2.42 6.72 28.97
N ALA A 97 -2.97 5.85 29.82
CA ALA A 97 -2.82 4.40 29.68
C ALA A 97 -3.44 3.88 28.37
N ALA A 98 -4.62 4.39 27.99
CA ALA A 98 -5.27 4.03 26.73
C ALA A 98 -4.47 4.51 25.51
N LEU A 99 -3.91 5.73 25.56
CA LEU A 99 -3.06 6.27 24.51
C LEU A 99 -1.76 5.47 24.37
N ARG A 100 -1.10 5.12 25.47
CA ARG A 100 0.09 4.23 25.45
C ARG A 100 -0.22 2.87 24.84
N GLN A 101 -1.35 2.26 25.21
CA GLN A 101 -1.75 0.99 24.62
C GLN A 101 -1.99 1.11 23.10
N MET A 102 -2.58 2.23 22.65
CA MET A 102 -2.78 2.49 21.23
C MET A 102 -1.45 2.67 20.50
N GLU A 103 -0.53 3.42 21.08
CA GLU A 103 0.83 3.62 20.58
C GLU A 103 1.58 2.30 20.44
N GLU A 104 1.56 1.44 21.45
CA GLU A 104 2.15 0.10 21.40
C GLU A 104 1.54 -0.75 20.27
N ARG A 105 0.20 -0.73 20.11
CA ARG A 105 -0.47 -1.46 19.03
C ARG A 105 -0.06 -0.94 17.66
N LEU A 106 0.08 0.37 17.49
CA LEU A 106 0.53 0.98 16.24
C LEU A 106 1.99 0.63 15.96
N ASN A 107 2.89 0.74 16.94
CA ASN A 107 4.30 0.38 16.79
C ASN A 107 4.50 -1.09 16.43
N ASN A 108 3.70 -1.99 17.02
CA ASN A 108 3.70 -3.41 16.67
C ASN A 108 3.23 -3.64 15.23
N ARG A 109 2.21 -2.92 14.77
CA ARG A 109 1.73 -2.99 13.38
C ARG A 109 2.76 -2.48 12.39
N PHE A 110 3.39 -1.33 12.67
CA PHE A 110 4.45 -0.77 11.83
C PHE A 110 5.65 -1.72 11.74
N SER A 111 6.12 -2.24 12.88
CA SER A 111 7.20 -3.24 12.92
C SER A 111 6.87 -4.49 12.09
N SER A 112 5.61 -4.94 12.11
CA SER A 112 5.17 -6.06 11.28
C SER A 112 5.15 -5.71 9.78
N LEU A 113 4.79 -4.48 9.42
CA LEU A 113 4.82 -4.01 8.04
C LEU A 113 6.25 -3.90 7.53
N ASP A 114 7.17 -3.34 8.32
CA ASP A 114 8.59 -3.23 7.95
C ASP A 114 9.21 -4.59 7.64
N ARG A 115 8.92 -5.61 8.46
CA ARG A 115 9.36 -6.99 8.20
C ARG A 115 8.79 -7.56 6.91
N ARG A 116 7.53 -7.23 6.59
CA ARG A 116 6.88 -7.68 5.35
C ARG A 116 7.48 -6.97 4.14
N VAL A 117 7.73 -5.66 4.22
CA VAL A 117 8.39 -4.88 3.16
C VAL A 117 9.80 -5.41 2.92
N ALA A 118 10.62 -5.57 3.97
CA ALA A 118 11.97 -6.11 3.84
C ALA A 118 12.00 -7.53 3.24
N ARG A 119 10.98 -8.35 3.53
CA ARG A 119 10.83 -9.67 2.88
C ARG A 119 10.54 -9.55 1.39
N VAL A 120 9.60 -8.68 1.01
CA VAL A 120 9.24 -8.43 -0.40
C VAL A 120 10.44 -7.89 -1.17
N GLU A 121 11.20 -6.95 -0.59
CA GLU A 121 12.40 -6.40 -1.20
C GLU A 121 13.46 -7.46 -1.48
N ARG A 122 13.71 -8.37 -0.52
CA ARG A 122 14.65 -9.50 -0.72
C ARG A 122 14.20 -10.44 -1.82
N LEU A 123 12.92 -10.79 -1.86
CA LEU A 123 12.35 -11.64 -2.91
C LEU A 123 12.47 -10.97 -4.28
N ASN A 124 12.18 -9.68 -4.36
CA ASN A 124 12.32 -8.91 -5.58
C ASN A 124 13.77 -8.84 -6.04
N ALA A 125 14.72 -8.54 -5.14
CA ALA A 125 16.15 -8.51 -5.45
C ALA A 125 16.65 -9.86 -5.98
N ARG A 126 16.22 -10.98 -5.38
CA ARG A 126 16.59 -12.33 -5.84
C ARG A 126 16.01 -12.63 -7.22
N ALA A 127 14.75 -12.27 -7.45
CA ALA A 127 14.12 -12.41 -8.76
C ALA A 127 14.86 -11.59 -9.82
N SER A 128 15.11 -10.30 -9.56
CA SER A 128 15.85 -9.40 -10.46
C SER A 128 17.24 -9.91 -10.79
N PHE A 129 17.97 -10.45 -9.81
CA PHE A 129 19.28 -11.07 -10.06
C PHE A 129 19.16 -12.26 -11.02
N SER A 130 18.22 -13.16 -10.76
CA SER A 130 18.02 -14.38 -11.56
C SER A 130 17.65 -14.03 -13.01
N PHE A 131 16.83 -12.99 -13.22
CA PHE A 131 16.51 -12.49 -14.56
C PHE A 131 17.74 -11.98 -15.30
N LYS A 132 18.53 -11.10 -14.66
CA LYS A 132 19.73 -10.55 -15.28
C LYS A 132 20.75 -11.63 -15.60
N PHE A 133 20.99 -12.54 -14.65
CA PHE A 133 21.89 -13.66 -14.85
C PHE A 133 21.46 -14.53 -16.04
N ASN A 134 20.17 -14.86 -16.15
CA ASN A 134 19.65 -15.66 -17.25
C ASN A 134 19.67 -14.92 -18.59
N ALA A 135 19.47 -13.61 -18.60
CA ALA A 135 19.50 -12.78 -19.82
C ALA A 135 20.92 -12.61 -20.39
N GLU A 136 21.93 -12.53 -19.54
CA GLU A 136 23.34 -12.39 -19.95
C GLU A 136 23.96 -13.72 -20.44
N ARG A 137 23.25 -14.85 -20.29
CA ARG A 137 23.74 -16.17 -20.68
C ARG A 137 23.49 -16.44 -22.18
N PRO A 138 24.50 -16.94 -22.91
CA PRO A 138 24.30 -17.35 -24.29
C PRO A 138 23.31 -18.51 -24.38
N ALA A 139 22.37 -18.43 -25.31
CA ALA A 139 21.40 -19.50 -25.55
C ALA A 139 22.12 -20.78 -26.03
N GLY A 140 21.83 -21.91 -25.37
CA GLY A 140 22.37 -23.20 -25.79
C GLY A 140 21.97 -24.35 -24.86
N ASP A 141 21.98 -25.57 -25.37
CA ASP A 141 21.55 -26.77 -24.63
C ASP A 141 22.50 -27.11 -23.45
N GLY A 142 23.68 -26.49 -23.38
CA GLY A 142 24.63 -26.61 -22.24
C GLY A 142 24.63 -25.41 -21.29
N ALA A 143 23.78 -24.40 -21.50
CA ALA A 143 23.69 -23.25 -20.60
C ALA A 143 22.95 -23.61 -19.31
N VAL A 144 23.50 -23.18 -18.18
CA VAL A 144 22.87 -23.33 -16.86
C VAL A 144 22.14 -22.02 -16.53
N TYR A 145 20.86 -22.13 -16.22
CA TYR A 145 19.99 -21.04 -15.82
C TYR A 145 19.66 -21.11 -14.33
N GLU A 146 19.55 -19.95 -13.69
CA GLU A 146 19.04 -19.82 -12.33
C GLU A 146 17.51 -19.97 -12.31
N VAL A 147 16.99 -20.61 -11.27
CA VAL A 147 15.55 -20.77 -11.08
C VAL A 147 14.95 -19.43 -10.66
N VAL A 148 13.98 -18.95 -11.43
CA VAL A 148 13.28 -17.70 -11.15
C VAL A 148 12.05 -17.97 -10.29
N PRO A 149 11.92 -17.36 -9.10
CA PRO A 149 10.72 -17.53 -8.28
C PRO A 149 9.48 -16.91 -8.95
N PHE A 150 8.31 -17.40 -8.57
CA PHE A 150 7.01 -16.86 -8.99
C PHE A 150 6.73 -15.48 -8.39
N ALA A 151 5.63 -14.85 -8.82
CA ALA A 151 5.25 -13.50 -8.39
C ALA A 151 5.04 -13.35 -6.88
N ASP A 152 4.60 -14.43 -6.24
CA ASP A 152 4.37 -14.54 -4.80
C ASP A 152 5.63 -14.93 -4.01
N GLY A 153 6.77 -15.14 -4.70
CA GLY A 153 8.05 -15.50 -4.11
C GLY A 153 8.26 -17.00 -3.87
N THR A 154 7.29 -17.83 -4.25
CA THR A 154 7.41 -19.30 -4.20
C THR A 154 8.27 -19.83 -5.37
N TYR A 155 8.74 -21.06 -5.24
CA TYR A 155 9.56 -21.73 -6.25
C TYR A 155 8.75 -22.82 -6.98
N PRO A 156 9.20 -23.24 -8.18
CA PRO A 156 8.56 -24.34 -8.91
C PRO A 156 8.38 -25.62 -8.09
N ASP A 157 9.40 -25.97 -7.30
CA ASP A 157 9.40 -27.17 -6.47
C ASP A 157 8.26 -27.18 -5.43
N ASP A 158 7.78 -26.00 -5.00
CA ASP A 158 6.65 -25.87 -4.07
C ASP A 158 5.30 -26.34 -4.68
N TYR A 159 5.25 -26.56 -6.00
CA TYR A 159 4.07 -26.97 -6.75
C TYR A 159 4.31 -28.23 -7.60
N ASP A 160 5.31 -29.03 -7.24
CA ASP A 160 5.70 -30.22 -7.99
C ASP A 160 6.06 -29.91 -9.47
N LEU A 161 6.53 -28.69 -9.74
CA LEU A 161 6.97 -28.27 -11.07
C LEU A 161 8.49 -28.44 -11.20
N PRO A 162 8.98 -29.03 -12.31
CA PRO A 162 10.40 -29.30 -12.48
C PRO A 162 11.18 -28.00 -12.76
N PRO A 163 12.27 -27.72 -12.04
CA PRO A 163 12.96 -26.43 -12.15
C PRO A 163 13.56 -26.21 -13.55
N LEU A 164 13.36 -25.00 -14.10
CA LEU A 164 13.79 -24.61 -15.44
C LEU A 164 15.27 -24.19 -15.48
N THR A 165 16.17 -25.13 -15.21
CA THR A 165 17.62 -24.88 -15.11
C THR A 165 18.36 -25.00 -16.45
N SER A 166 17.71 -25.47 -17.51
CA SER A 166 18.28 -25.68 -18.84
C SER A 166 17.22 -25.59 -19.95
N LEU A 167 17.63 -25.34 -21.19
CA LEU A 167 16.71 -25.40 -22.34
C LEU A 167 16.10 -26.80 -22.53
N ARG A 168 16.84 -27.86 -22.17
CA ARG A 168 16.32 -29.22 -22.16
C ARG A 168 15.17 -29.38 -21.16
N ALA A 169 15.34 -28.87 -19.94
CA ALA A 169 14.27 -28.89 -18.94
C ALA A 169 12.99 -28.21 -19.43
N VAL A 170 13.10 -27.12 -20.20
CA VAL A 170 11.95 -26.43 -20.81
C VAL A 170 11.31 -27.28 -21.92
N ARG A 171 12.10 -27.97 -22.75
CA ARG A 171 11.58 -28.84 -23.83
C ARG A 171 10.89 -30.10 -23.29
N ASP A 172 11.36 -30.60 -22.16
CA ASP A 172 10.86 -31.83 -21.53
C ASP A 172 9.60 -31.58 -20.66
N LEU A 173 9.11 -30.34 -20.58
CA LEU A 173 7.86 -30.02 -19.88
C LEU A 173 6.65 -30.67 -20.54
N THR A 174 5.77 -31.21 -19.71
CA THR A 174 4.43 -31.61 -20.14
C THR A 174 3.56 -30.38 -20.47
N PRO A 175 2.53 -30.52 -21.32
CA PRO A 175 1.59 -29.43 -21.60
C PRO A 175 0.95 -28.85 -20.32
N GLU A 176 0.63 -29.70 -19.35
CA GLU A 176 0.03 -29.31 -18.07
C GLU A 176 0.99 -28.45 -17.24
N GLN A 177 2.26 -28.87 -17.13
CA GLN A 177 3.30 -28.08 -16.44
C GLN A 177 3.55 -26.75 -17.15
N LEU A 178 3.55 -26.74 -18.49
CA LEU A 178 3.73 -25.51 -19.26
C LEU A 178 2.58 -24.52 -19.01
N THR A 179 1.33 -25.00 -18.98
CA THR A 179 0.15 -24.19 -18.64
C THR A 179 0.24 -23.64 -17.22
N GLU A 180 0.66 -24.46 -16.26
CA GLU A 180 0.83 -24.03 -14.86
C GLU A 180 1.92 -22.95 -14.73
N TYR A 181 3.07 -23.16 -15.37
CA TYR A 181 4.12 -22.14 -15.46
C TYR A 181 3.62 -20.84 -16.06
N TYR A 182 2.85 -20.92 -17.15
CA TYR A 182 2.27 -19.75 -17.80
C TYR A 182 1.34 -19.00 -16.85
N HIS A 183 0.42 -19.68 -16.16
CA HIS A 183 -0.50 -19.02 -15.23
C HIS A 183 0.23 -18.30 -14.09
N ARG A 184 1.28 -18.91 -13.53
CA ARG A 184 2.02 -18.34 -12.40
C ARG A 184 2.90 -17.16 -12.79
N TYR A 185 3.49 -17.17 -13.98
CA TYR A 185 4.27 -16.03 -14.47
C TYR A 185 3.41 -14.94 -15.12
N ALA A 186 2.29 -15.29 -15.75
CA ALA A 186 1.40 -14.34 -16.42
C ALA A 186 0.62 -13.46 -15.42
N ASN A 187 0.33 -13.98 -14.22
CA ASN A 187 -0.36 -13.24 -13.16
C ASN A 187 0.53 -12.22 -12.41
N ARG A 188 1.73 -11.89 -12.92
CA ARG A 188 2.53 -10.80 -12.34
C ARG A 188 1.79 -9.46 -12.49
N PRO A 189 1.59 -8.71 -11.40
CA PRO A 189 1.03 -7.37 -11.47
C PRO A 189 1.81 -6.52 -12.48
N ARG A 190 1.10 -5.81 -13.37
CA ARG A 190 1.71 -4.93 -14.38
C ARG A 190 2.66 -3.89 -13.77
N GLU A 191 2.51 -3.58 -12.49
CA GLU A 191 3.33 -2.61 -11.74
C GLU A 191 4.79 -3.07 -11.56
N LEU A 192 5.07 -4.38 -11.57
CA LEU A 192 6.45 -4.90 -11.62
C LEU A 192 7.07 -4.88 -13.02
N ARG A 193 6.31 -4.50 -14.07
CA ARG A 193 6.87 -4.24 -15.42
C ARG A 193 7.59 -2.90 -15.50
N VAL A 194 7.60 -2.08 -14.45
CA VAL A 194 8.26 -0.76 -14.46
C VAL A 194 9.80 -0.88 -14.47
N GLN A 195 10.38 -2.08 -14.25
CA GLN A 195 11.83 -2.30 -14.30
C GLN A 195 12.34 -3.19 -15.44
N MET A 196 11.47 -3.87 -16.19
CA MET A 196 11.83 -4.40 -17.51
C MET A 196 11.26 -3.41 -18.51
N GLN A 197 12.10 -2.49 -19.00
CA GLN A 197 11.69 -1.53 -20.00
C GLN A 197 11.00 -2.28 -21.14
N ALA A 198 9.91 -1.70 -21.67
CA ALA A 198 9.15 -2.27 -22.78
C ALA A 198 10.02 -2.63 -24.00
N ASP A 199 11.22 -2.07 -24.06
CA ASP A 199 12.25 -2.33 -25.06
C ASP A 199 12.94 -3.71 -24.89
N ASP A 200 13.13 -4.20 -23.65
CA ASP A 200 13.75 -5.52 -23.39
C ASP A 200 12.83 -6.67 -23.80
N ILE A 201 11.52 -6.54 -23.50
CA ILE A 201 10.51 -7.51 -23.93
C ILE A 201 10.32 -7.45 -25.45
N ARG A 202 10.42 -6.26 -26.06
CA ARG A 202 10.41 -6.12 -27.52
C ARG A 202 11.60 -6.81 -28.17
N CYS A 203 12.81 -6.63 -27.64
CA CYS A 203 14.01 -7.32 -28.13
C CYS A 203 13.86 -8.84 -28.05
N LEU A 204 13.44 -9.39 -26.91
CA LEU A 204 13.27 -10.84 -26.74
C LEU A 204 12.20 -11.43 -27.68
N ILE A 205 11.11 -10.71 -27.94
CA ILE A 205 10.06 -11.16 -28.87
C ILE A 205 10.54 -11.11 -30.32
N LEU A 206 11.28 -10.06 -30.70
CA LEU A 206 11.80 -9.91 -32.07
C LEU A 206 12.89 -10.95 -32.37
N GLU A 207 13.80 -11.21 -31.43
CA GLU A 207 14.84 -12.24 -31.56
C GLU A 207 14.25 -13.65 -31.69
N PHE A 208 13.18 -13.94 -30.94
CA PHE A 208 12.48 -15.22 -31.04
C PHE A 208 11.77 -15.41 -32.39
N ILE A 209 11.16 -14.35 -32.94
CA ILE A 209 10.52 -14.36 -34.26
C ILE A 209 11.58 -14.57 -35.36
N ASP A 210 12.73 -13.92 -35.25
CA ASP A 210 13.82 -14.07 -36.22
C ASP A 210 14.46 -15.45 -36.17
N ALA A 211 14.65 -16.02 -34.98
CA ALA A 211 15.12 -17.39 -34.81
C ALA A 211 14.16 -18.43 -35.41
N GLN A 212 12.84 -18.26 -35.19
CA GLN A 212 11.79 -19.08 -35.81
C GLN A 212 11.84 -18.98 -37.35
N ALA A 213 12.01 -17.77 -37.88
CA ALA A 213 12.08 -17.54 -39.32
C ALA A 213 13.34 -18.18 -39.94
N ALA A 214 14.50 -18.06 -39.27
CA ALA A 214 15.75 -18.68 -39.71
C ALA A 214 15.65 -20.21 -39.72
N PHE A 215 15.07 -20.80 -38.67
CA PHE A 215 14.84 -22.25 -38.59
C PHE A 215 13.94 -22.77 -39.73
N ARG A 216 12.87 -22.05 -40.06
CA ARG A 216 11.98 -22.39 -41.19
C ARG A 216 12.71 -22.33 -42.55
N ARG A 217 13.60 -21.34 -42.74
CA ARG A 217 14.41 -21.23 -43.97
C ARG A 217 15.39 -22.40 -44.09
N ALA A 218 16.12 -22.73 -43.02
CA ALA A 218 17.06 -23.86 -43.02
C ALA A 218 16.37 -25.21 -43.30
N ARG A 219 15.15 -25.40 -42.79
CA ARG A 219 14.37 -26.61 -43.03
C ARG A 219 13.87 -26.72 -44.48
N ARG A 220 13.58 -25.60 -45.16
CA ARG A 220 13.24 -25.59 -46.59
C ARG A 220 14.44 -25.90 -47.46
N ALA A 221 15.62 -25.36 -47.12
CA ALA A 221 16.85 -25.59 -47.88
C ALA A 221 17.34 -27.05 -47.84
N ARG A 222 17.02 -27.81 -46.78
CA ARG A 222 17.37 -29.25 -46.67
C ARG A 222 16.39 -30.20 -47.38
N ARG A 223 15.31 -29.68 -47.97
CA ARG A 223 14.29 -30.48 -48.69
C ARG A 223 14.42 -30.39 -50.21
N VAL A 224 15.42 -29.66 -50.70
CA VAL A 224 15.83 -29.58 -52.11
C VAL A 224 17.15 -30.33 -52.24
#